data_AF-A0A0G1YF96-F1
#
_entry.id   AF-A0A0G1YF96-F1
#
_cell.length_a   1.000
_cell.length_b   1.000
_cell.length_c   1.000
_cell.angle_alpha   90.00
_cell.angle_beta   90.00
_cell.angle_gamma   90.00
#
_symmetry.space_group_name_H-M   'P 1'
#
loop_
_entity.id
_entity.type
_entity.pdbx_description
1 polymer ?
#
loop_
_entity_poly.entity_id
_entity_poly.type
_entity_poly.pdbx_seq_one_letter_code
_entity_poly.pdbx_strand_id
1 'polypeptide(L)' 'MQEVGFVRMQDSVWVYPHDCEDFIALLKMELKIGKDVLYAIADTIEYDKPLRIHFALPLE' A
#
# COMPACT_ATOMS: atom_id res chain seq x y z
N MET A 1 -1.11 -5.49 8.25
CA MET A 1 -0.96 -5.09 6.82
C MET A 1 -1.35 -6.23 5.87
N GLN A 2 -0.67 -7.40 5.87
CA GLN A 2 -1.07 -8.52 4.98
C GLN A 2 -2.50 -9.01 5.22
N GLU A 3 -2.91 -9.11 6.49
CA GLU A 3 -4.27 -9.55 6.87
C GLU A 3 -5.38 -8.63 6.35
N VAL A 4 -5.05 -7.39 5.99
CA VAL A 4 -5.98 -6.40 5.44
C VAL A 4 -5.74 -6.17 3.94
N GLY A 5 -5.01 -7.07 3.26
CA GLY A 5 -4.87 -7.09 1.81
C GLY A 5 -3.69 -6.31 1.24
N PHE A 6 -2.80 -5.74 2.07
CA PHE A 6 -1.58 -5.09 1.56
C PHE A 6 -0.51 -6.11 1.19
N VAL A 7 0.19 -5.86 0.08
CA VAL A 7 1.37 -6.63 -0.33
C VAL A 7 2.63 -5.97 0.22
N ARG A 8 3.50 -6.78 0.82
CA ARG A 8 4.84 -6.33 1.24
C ARG A 8 5.75 -6.29 0.01
N MET A 9 6.06 -5.09 -0.48
CA MET A 9 6.93 -4.90 -1.65
C MET A 9 8.42 -4.95 -1.27
N GLN A 10 8.77 -4.29 -0.15
CA GLN A 10 10.09 -4.32 0.48
C GLN A 10 9.93 -4.30 2.00
N ASP A 11 11.03 -4.29 2.75
CA ASP A 11 11.00 -4.51 4.20
C ASP A 11 9.91 -3.72 4.94
N SER A 12 9.89 -2.40 4.78
CA SER A 12 8.92 -1.49 5.38
C SER A 12 7.98 -0.82 4.37
N VAL A 13 7.95 -1.30 3.12
CA VAL A 13 7.13 -0.74 2.04
C VAL A 13 5.97 -1.68 1.74
N TRP A 14 4.76 -1.13 1.84
CA TRP A 14 3.50 -1.84 1.65
C TRP A 14 2.70 -1.19 0.54
N VAL A 15 2.11 -2.00 -0.34
CA VAL A 15 1.36 -1.54 -1.51
C VAL A 15 -0.07 -2.07 -1.45
N TYR A 16 -1.01 -1.21 -1.85
CA TYR A 16 -2.42 -1.53 -2.03
C TYR A 16 -2.89 -0.93 -3.37
N PRO A 17 -3.84 -1.54 -4.09
CA PRO A 17 -4.17 -1.15 -5.47
C PRO A 17 -5.03 0.12 -5.56
N HIS A 18 -5.52 0.64 -4.43
CA HIS A 18 -6.42 1.80 -4.37
C HIS A 18 -5.97 2.79 -3.29
N ASP A 19 -6.47 4.02 -3.38
CA ASP A 19 -6.28 5.02 -2.32
C ASP A 19 -6.79 4.48 -0.98
N CYS A 20 -5.94 4.56 0.04
CA CYS A 20 -6.20 4.07 1.38
C CYS A 20 -5.85 5.12 2.46
N GLU A 21 -5.89 6.42 2.11
CA GLU A 21 -5.54 7.51 3.02
C GLU A 21 -6.23 7.42 4.38
N ASP A 22 -7.55 7.22 4.40
CA ASP A 22 -8.33 7.11 5.64
C ASP A 22 -7.88 5.94 6.52
N PHE A 23 -7.59 4.79 5.90
CA PHE A 23 -7.09 3.61 6.61
C PHE A 23 -5.72 3.88 7.25
N ILE A 24 -4.81 4.51 6.49
CA ILE A 24 -3.48 4.86 6.99
C ILE A 24 -3.56 5.95 8.07
N ALA A 25 -4.46 6.92 7.96
CA ALA A 25 -4.70 7.94 8.97
C ALA A 25 -5.19 7.32 10.30
N LEU A 26 -6.14 6.39 10.23
CA LEU A 26 -6.62 5.64 11.39
C LEU A 26 -5.49 4.81 12.02
N LEU A 27 -4.74 4.07 11.20
CA LEU A 27 -3.61 3.25 11.67
C LEU A 27 -2.56 4.09 12.40
N LYS A 28 -2.21 5.26 11.85
CA LYS A 28 -1.27 6.21 12.46
C LYS A 28 -1.73 6.70 13.82
N MET A 29 -3.03 6.95 13.97
CA MET A 29 -3.64 7.40 15.22
C MET A 29 -3.61 6.30 16.28
N GLU A 30 -4.11 5.10 15.95
CA GLU A 30 -4.20 3.97 16.86
C GLU A 30 -2.83 3.53 17.39
N LEU A 31 -1.83 3.47 16.52
CA LEU A 31 -0.48 3.05 16.88
C LEU A 31 0.41 4.19 17.41
N LYS A 32 -0.07 5.44 17.35
CA LYS A 32 0.67 6.65 17.77
C LYS A 32 2.01 6.83 17.02
N ILE A 33 2.04 6.44 15.75
CA ILE A 33 3.24 6.44 14.87
C ILE A 33 3.19 7.55 13.80
N GLY A 34 2.43 8.62 14.05
CA GLY A 34 2.05 9.67 13.09
C GLY A 34 3.00 9.92 11.92
N LYS A 35 4.16 10.55 12.19
CA LYS A 35 5.16 10.91 11.16
C LYS A 35 6.13 9.78 10.80
N ASP A 36 6.10 8.68 11.55
CA ASP A 36 7.00 7.54 11.36
C ASP A 36 6.53 6.64 10.22
N VAL A 37 5.30 6.86 9.72
CA VAL A 37 4.76 6.21 8.52
C VAL A 37 4.54 7.25 7.43
N LEU A 38 5.14 7.04 6.26
CA LEU A 38 4.93 7.86 5.07
C LEU A 38 3.82 7.26 4.20
N TYR A 39 2.95 8.10 3.65
CA TYR A 39 1.90 7.70 2.71
C TYR A 39 2.17 8.37 1.36
N ALA A 40 2.04 7.62 0.28
CA ALA A 40 2.20 8.12 -1.08
C ALA A 40 1.21 7.41 -2.00
N ILE A 41 0.59 8.19 -2.89
CA ILE A 41 -0.14 7.67 -4.05
C ILE A 41 0.81 7.78 -5.23
N ALA A 42 1.05 6.65 -5.91
CA ALA A 42 1.94 6.59 -7.05
C ALA A 42 1.13 6.39 -8.33
N ASP A 43 1.33 7.25 -9.33
CA ASP A 43 0.71 7.09 -10.66
C ASP A 43 1.25 5.87 -11.39
N THR A 44 2.52 5.52 -11.16
CA THR A 44 3.20 4.38 -11.79
C THR A 44 4.16 3.71 -10.81
N ILE A 45 4.28 2.39 -10.92
CA ILE A 45 5.30 1.58 -10.23
C ILE A 45 6.04 0.79 -11.30
N GLU A 46 7.37 0.88 -11.31
CA GLU A 46 8.16 0.07 -12.24
C GLU A 46 7.97 -1.42 -11.94
N TYR A 47 7.82 -2.23 -12.98
CA TYR A 47 7.62 -3.68 -12.86
C TYR A 47 6.41 -4.05 -12.01
N ASP A 48 5.29 -3.33 -12.15
CA ASP A 48 4.05 -3.58 -11.39
C ASP A 48 3.27 -4.83 -11.84
N LYS A 49 3.63 -5.48 -12.96
CA LYS A 49 2.94 -6.66 -13.49
C LYS A 49 2.63 -7.73 -12.43
N PRO A 50 3.56 -8.16 -11.56
CA PRO A 50 3.25 -9.13 -10.51
C PRO A 50 2.23 -8.61 -9.49
N LEU A 51 2.27 -7.31 -9.16
CA LEU A 51 1.29 -6.67 -8.28
C LEU A 51 -0.09 -6.63 -8.94
N ARG A 52 -0.17 -6.25 -10.22
CA ARG A 52 -1.42 -6.25 -10.98
C ARG A 52 -2.05 -7.64 -11.03
N ILE A 53 -1.26 -8.68 -11.31
CA ILE A 53 -1.72 -10.08 -11.26
C ILE A 53 -2.24 -10.43 -9.86
N HIS A 54 -1.48 -10.08 -8.81
CA HIS A 54 -1.87 -10.36 -7.42
C HIS A 54 -3.20 -9.71 -7.03
N PHE A 55 -3.41 -8.46 -7.45
CA PHE A 55 -4.64 -7.70 -7.19
C PHE A 55 -5.75 -7.92 -8.24
N ALA A 56 -5.55 -8.84 -9.20
CA ALA A 56 -6.47 -9.08 -10.31
C ALA A 56 -6.84 -7.79 -11.11
N LEU A 57 -5.86 -6.90 -11.28
CA LEU A 57 -5.98 -5.69 -12.11
C LEU A 57 -5.71 -6.01 -13.59
N PRO A 58 -6.24 -5.21 -14.54
CA PRO A 58 -5.91 -5.33 -15.96
C PRO A 58 -4.40 -5.33 -16.20
N LEU A 59 -3.90 -6.03 -17.22
CA LEU A 59 -2.49 -6.02 -17.64
C LEU A 59 -2.37 -5.21 -18.93
N GLU A 60 -2.14 -3.91 -18.80
CA GLU A 60 -1.69 -3.05 -19.90
C GLU A 60 -0.22 -3.31 -20.24
#